data_AF-A0A2E9IHC0-F1
#
_entry.id   AF-A0A2E9IHC0-F1
#
_cell.length_a   1.000
_cell.length_b   1.000
_cell.length_c   1.000
_cell.angle_alpha   90.00
_cell.angle_beta   90.00
_cell.angle_gamma   90.00
#
_symmetry.space_group_name_H-M   'P 1'
#
loop_
_entity.id
_entity.type
_entity.pdbx_description
1 polymer ?
#
loop_
_entity_poly.entity_id
_entity_poly.type
_entity_poly.pdbx_seq_one_letter_code
_entity_poly.pdbx_strand_id
1 'polypeptide(L)'
;MKVLPARLEWGDTYWDDPEGGRILLHPVLPTVVYPRLMRPRTGWHGLGLLESPDVVDLWVQEEKDEAESPGVNLSHSLISGGAFAIFLDELTLIEDVNGGRFPDPEPRRIHRNAVRHERPVFFIEPTADDELWGEHLTNEAKAASHWRKLLGLISLGGKWRKRVKKNIFEAQKPPKGVSANFGSASVLSATWWDLSEWIIGPDVAHARNQRYGCRLRGALSTLRKQFGDDAVLLVPLYLPHRNAMLSVLESLPDTEEITSYAGPSDDTEEE
;
A
#
# COMPACT_ATOMS: atom_id res chain seq x y z
N MET A 1 2.02 12.52 23.25
CA MET A 1 1.46 12.01 21.98
C MET A 1 2.29 12.60 20.87
N LYS A 2 2.97 11.78 20.05
CA LYS A 2 3.78 12.26 18.93
C LYS A 2 2.83 12.93 17.92
N VAL A 3 3.18 14.12 17.43
CA VAL A 3 2.34 14.80 16.43
C VAL A 3 2.46 14.02 15.12
N LEU A 4 1.33 13.56 14.58
CA LEU A 4 1.31 12.88 13.29
C LEU A 4 1.71 13.85 12.17
N PRO A 5 2.44 13.40 11.14
CA PRO A 5 2.73 14.21 9.96
C PRO A 5 1.42 14.59 9.25
N ALA A 6 1.45 15.64 8.42
CA ALA A 6 0.29 15.96 7.60
C ALA A 6 -0.04 14.76 6.68
N ARG A 7 -1.32 14.47 6.45
CA ARG A 7 -1.76 13.21 5.80
C ARG A 7 -1.10 12.98 4.43
N LEU A 8 -0.93 14.04 3.64
CA LEU A 8 -0.28 13.99 2.32
C LEU A 8 1.16 14.53 2.33
N GLU A 9 1.79 14.59 3.51
CA GLU A 9 3.20 14.98 3.64
C GLU A 9 4.10 13.95 2.96
N TRP A 10 5.07 14.43 2.19
CA TRP A 10 5.97 13.56 1.43
C TRP A 10 7.13 13.06 2.28
N GLY A 11 7.68 11.94 1.87
CA GLY A 11 8.88 11.38 2.46
C GLY A 11 8.60 10.36 3.56
N ASP A 12 9.70 9.71 3.93
CA ASP A 12 9.73 8.58 4.82
C ASP A 12 9.36 8.97 6.26
N THR A 13 8.56 8.13 6.93
CA THR A 13 8.23 8.28 8.35
C THR A 13 8.78 7.11 9.14
N TYR A 14 9.47 7.42 10.23
CA TYR A 14 10.06 6.43 11.11
C TYR A 14 9.21 6.23 12.36
N TRP A 15 8.97 4.97 12.68
CA TRP A 15 8.41 4.55 13.95
C TRP A 15 9.41 3.63 14.66
N ASP A 16 9.76 4.00 15.89
CA ASP A 16 10.72 3.28 16.74
C ASP A 16 9.94 2.35 17.67
N ASP A 17 10.21 1.04 17.60
CA ASP A 17 9.54 0.07 18.46
C ASP A 17 10.15 0.13 19.87
N PRO A 18 9.34 0.19 20.95
CA PRO A 18 9.85 0.15 22.32
C PRO A 18 10.71 -1.08 22.65
N GLU A 19 10.52 -2.18 21.92
CA GLU A 19 11.30 -3.41 22.05
C GLU A 19 12.57 -3.43 21.16
N GLY A 20 12.91 -2.30 20.51
CA GLY A 20 14.08 -2.15 19.64
C GLY A 20 13.76 -2.26 18.15
N GLY A 21 14.65 -1.74 17.30
CA GLY A 21 14.43 -1.67 15.86
C GLY A 21 13.42 -0.59 15.44
N ARG A 22 13.22 -0.47 14.13
CA ARG A 22 12.44 0.61 13.52
C ARG A 22 11.69 0.16 12.28
N ILE A 23 10.47 0.68 12.14
CA ILE A 23 9.67 0.57 10.92
C ILE A 23 9.83 1.88 10.12
N LEU A 24 10.20 1.73 8.86
CA LEU A 24 10.32 2.80 7.88
C LEU A 24 9.09 2.77 6.96
N LEU A 25 8.10 3.62 7.25
CA LEU A 25 6.91 3.80 6.43
C LEU A 25 7.25 4.67 5.22
N HIS A 26 7.32 4.04 4.05
CA HIS A 26 7.66 4.68 2.78
C HIS A 26 6.40 4.97 1.96
N PRO A 27 5.92 6.22 1.90
CA PRO A 27 4.68 6.52 1.19
C PRO A 27 4.87 6.37 -0.33
N VAL A 28 3.97 5.63 -0.96
CA VAL A 28 3.88 5.45 -2.41
C VAL A 28 2.56 6.00 -2.96
N LEU A 29 2.50 6.26 -4.27
CA LEU A 29 1.24 6.53 -4.98
C LEU A 29 0.96 5.33 -5.88
N PRO A 30 -0.29 4.84 -5.91
CA PRO A 30 -0.63 3.66 -6.67
C PRO A 30 -0.38 3.88 -8.16
N THR A 31 0.28 2.92 -8.82
CA THR A 31 0.52 2.90 -10.29
C THR A 31 1.38 4.05 -10.82
N VAL A 32 2.14 4.75 -9.96
CA VAL A 32 2.99 5.89 -10.35
C VAL A 32 4.47 5.51 -10.31
N VAL A 33 5.19 5.81 -11.38
CA VAL A 33 6.66 5.63 -11.40
C VAL A 33 7.32 6.76 -10.60
N TYR A 34 8.03 6.43 -9.53
CA TYR A 34 8.71 7.46 -8.74
C TYR A 34 10.05 7.87 -9.37
N PRO A 35 10.31 9.19 -9.44
CA PRO A 35 11.65 9.71 -9.66
C PRO A 35 12.61 9.23 -8.56
N ARG A 36 13.90 9.11 -8.91
CA ARG A 36 14.95 8.69 -7.95
C ARG A 36 14.96 9.52 -6.67
N LEU A 37 14.59 10.81 -6.74
CA LEU A 37 14.56 11.73 -5.60
C LEU A 37 13.53 11.36 -4.53
N MET A 38 12.50 10.59 -4.89
CA MET A 38 11.43 10.17 -3.99
C MET A 38 11.61 8.75 -3.45
N ARG A 39 12.64 8.01 -3.90
CA ARG A 39 12.86 6.62 -3.47
C ARG A 39 13.51 6.57 -2.08
N PRO A 40 13.36 5.46 -1.33
CA PRO A 40 14.00 5.30 -0.03
C PRO A 40 15.52 5.52 -0.14
N ARG A 41 16.08 6.35 0.74
CA ARG A 41 17.52 6.65 0.77
C ARG A 41 18.26 5.91 1.89
N THR A 42 17.54 5.48 2.91
CA THR A 42 18.09 4.83 4.10
C THR A 42 18.31 3.35 3.85
N GLY A 43 19.35 2.78 4.46
CA GLY A 43 19.53 1.33 4.49
C GLY A 43 18.41 0.63 5.26
N TRP A 44 18.02 -0.56 4.81
CA TRP A 44 16.98 -1.37 5.44
C TRP A 44 17.36 -2.85 5.37
N HIS A 45 16.83 -3.61 6.32
CA HIS A 45 17.20 -5.00 6.58
C HIS A 45 16.15 -6.00 6.08
N GLY A 46 14.87 -5.62 6.06
CA GLY A 46 13.78 -6.42 5.49
C GLY A 46 12.67 -5.57 4.89
N LEU A 47 11.78 -6.20 4.13
CA LEU A 47 10.65 -5.57 3.46
C LEU A 47 9.33 -6.12 4.01
N GLY A 48 8.41 -5.26 4.44
CA GLY A 48 7.03 -5.61 4.77
C GLY A 48 6.07 -5.09 3.70
N LEU A 49 5.41 -5.98 2.95
CA LEU A 49 4.40 -5.63 1.96
C LEU A 49 3.01 -5.79 2.57
N LEU A 50 2.16 -4.76 2.49
CA LEU A 50 0.78 -4.77 3.01
C LEU A 50 -0.20 -5.51 2.07
N GLU A 51 0.25 -6.65 1.55
CA GLU A 51 -0.43 -7.48 0.55
C GLU A 51 -0.23 -8.95 0.94
N SER A 52 -1.04 -9.85 0.35
CA SER A 52 -0.83 -11.29 0.45
C SER A 52 0.34 -11.73 -0.46
N PRO A 53 0.94 -12.91 -0.25
CA PRO A 53 2.02 -13.41 -1.12
C PRO A 53 1.60 -13.57 -2.59
N ASP A 54 0.30 -13.78 -2.87
CA ASP A 54 -0.25 -13.98 -4.22
C ASP A 54 -0.01 -12.76 -5.14
N VAL A 55 0.22 -11.58 -4.56
CA VAL A 55 0.55 -10.36 -5.31
C VAL A 55 1.81 -10.53 -6.18
N VAL A 56 2.73 -11.41 -5.81
CA VAL A 56 3.95 -11.65 -6.59
C VAL A 56 3.64 -12.31 -7.92
N ASP A 57 2.75 -13.31 -7.91
CA ASP A 57 2.32 -14.00 -9.13
C ASP A 57 1.51 -13.07 -10.02
N LEU A 58 0.65 -12.24 -9.42
CA LEU A 58 -0.06 -11.18 -10.13
C LEU A 58 0.93 -10.24 -10.82
N TRP A 59 1.95 -9.73 -10.11
CA TRP A 59 2.94 -8.84 -10.72
C TRP A 59 3.73 -9.50 -11.86
N VAL A 60 4.06 -10.79 -11.72
CA VAL A 60 4.74 -11.54 -12.79
C VAL A 60 3.83 -11.68 -14.00
N GLN A 61 2.54 -11.94 -13.79
CA GLN A 61 1.57 -12.00 -14.88
C GLN A 61 1.37 -10.63 -15.54
N GLU A 62 1.20 -9.57 -14.76
CA GLU A 62 1.09 -8.20 -15.29
C GLU A 62 2.34 -7.81 -16.11
N GLU A 63 3.55 -8.20 -15.66
CA GLU A 63 4.80 -7.98 -16.42
C GLU A 63 4.80 -8.72 -17.77
N LYS A 64 4.25 -9.94 -17.84
CA LYS A 64 4.10 -10.68 -19.10
C LYS A 64 3.07 -10.02 -20.01
N ASP A 65 1.91 -9.67 -19.46
CA ASP A 65 0.81 -9.06 -20.19
C ASP A 65 1.23 -7.70 -20.78
N GLU A 66 1.97 -6.87 -20.03
CA GLU A 66 2.52 -5.61 -20.54
C GLU A 66 3.58 -5.82 -21.63
N ALA A 67 4.35 -6.91 -21.57
CA ALA A 67 5.35 -7.23 -22.59
C ALA A 67 4.69 -7.68 -23.91
N GLU A 68 3.57 -8.41 -23.83
CA GLU A 68 2.80 -8.88 -24.98
C GLU A 68 1.91 -7.78 -25.57
N SER A 69 1.26 -6.98 -24.73
CA SER A 69 0.33 -5.93 -25.12
C SER A 69 0.45 -4.71 -24.19
N PRO A 70 1.33 -3.74 -24.52
CA PRO A 70 1.55 -2.57 -23.67
C PRO A 70 0.25 -1.81 -23.37
N GLY A 71 -0.02 -1.56 -22.08
CA GLY A 71 -1.20 -0.85 -21.60
C GLY A 71 -2.44 -1.73 -21.43
N VAL A 72 -2.34 -3.05 -21.57
CA VAL A 72 -3.47 -3.98 -21.39
C VAL A 72 -4.01 -3.95 -19.95
N ASN A 73 -3.15 -3.91 -18.93
CA ASN A 73 -3.59 -3.91 -17.53
C ASN A 73 -4.25 -2.59 -17.14
N LEU A 74 -3.74 -1.47 -17.67
CA LEU A 74 -4.39 -0.16 -17.52
C LEU A 74 -5.78 -0.17 -18.18
N SER A 75 -5.87 -0.67 -19.41
CA SER A 75 -7.14 -0.77 -20.13
C SER A 75 -8.15 -1.65 -19.39
N HIS A 76 -7.72 -2.80 -18.89
CA HIS A 76 -8.54 -3.69 -18.10
C HIS A 76 -9.04 -3.00 -16.82
N SER A 77 -8.16 -2.29 -16.10
CA SER A 77 -8.49 -1.55 -14.87
C SER A 77 -9.42 -0.35 -15.11
N LEU A 78 -9.35 0.30 -16.29
CA LEU A 78 -10.31 1.33 -16.69
C LEU A 78 -11.70 0.73 -16.98
N ILE A 79 -11.74 -0.43 -17.64
CA ILE A 79 -12.98 -1.13 -17.99
C ILE A 79 -13.69 -1.70 -16.75
N SER A 80 -12.94 -2.14 -15.72
CA SER A 80 -13.53 -2.68 -14.49
C SER A 80 -14.37 -1.66 -13.72
N GLY A 81 -14.18 -0.37 -13.98
CA GLY A 81 -14.96 0.71 -13.39
C GLY A 81 -14.63 0.99 -11.93
N GLY A 82 -15.59 1.56 -11.19
CA GLY A 82 -15.41 1.92 -9.79
C GLY A 82 -14.52 3.14 -9.56
N ALA A 83 -14.12 3.35 -8.30
CA ALA A 83 -13.34 4.54 -7.92
C ALA A 83 -11.91 4.50 -8.48
N PHE A 84 -11.36 3.30 -8.65
CA PHE A 84 -10.01 3.11 -9.19
C PHE A 84 -9.94 3.44 -10.68
N ALA A 85 -10.95 3.10 -11.47
CA ALA A 85 -11.01 3.50 -12.87
C ALA A 85 -11.04 5.04 -13.02
N ILE A 86 -11.85 5.75 -12.22
CA ILE A 86 -11.87 7.23 -12.23
C ILE A 86 -10.50 7.79 -11.82
N PHE A 87 -9.87 7.19 -10.82
CA PHE A 87 -8.53 7.56 -10.39
C PHE A 87 -7.51 7.41 -11.52
N LEU A 88 -7.49 6.27 -12.21
CA LEU A 88 -6.56 6.01 -13.31
C LEU A 88 -6.81 6.94 -14.50
N ASP A 89 -8.07 7.14 -14.87
CA ASP A 89 -8.47 8.06 -15.95
C ASP A 89 -7.93 9.46 -15.68
N GLU A 90 -8.18 10.02 -14.49
CA GLU A 90 -7.66 11.35 -14.14
C GLU A 90 -6.13 11.37 -13.94
N LEU A 91 -5.53 10.30 -13.38
CA LEU A 91 -4.08 10.21 -13.15
C LEU A 91 -3.29 10.24 -14.45
N THR A 92 -3.76 9.52 -15.49
CA THR A 92 -3.06 9.45 -16.79
C THR A 92 -3.07 10.75 -17.56
N LEU A 93 -3.95 11.70 -17.20
CA LEU A 93 -4.03 13.04 -17.77
C LEU A 93 -3.08 14.04 -17.09
N ILE A 94 -2.43 13.68 -15.99
CA ILE A 94 -1.53 14.57 -15.27
C ILE A 94 -0.19 14.67 -16.00
N GLU A 95 0.10 15.85 -16.54
CA GLU A 95 1.40 16.15 -17.16
C GLU A 95 2.56 15.94 -16.16
N ASP A 96 3.71 15.52 -16.66
CA ASP A 96 4.94 15.28 -15.87
C ASP A 96 4.80 14.25 -14.73
N VAL A 97 3.71 13.46 -14.71
CA VAL A 97 3.53 12.30 -13.83
C VAL A 97 3.33 11.06 -14.69
N ASN A 98 4.24 10.09 -14.56
CA ASN A 98 4.11 8.82 -15.26
C ASN A 98 3.25 7.85 -14.44
N GLY A 99 1.93 8.01 -14.53
CA GLY A 99 0.92 7.19 -13.86
C GLY A 99 0.30 6.11 -14.75
N GLY A 100 -0.56 5.26 -14.15
CA GLY A 100 -1.26 4.19 -14.86
C GLY A 100 -0.34 3.04 -15.29
N ARG A 101 0.72 2.77 -14.53
CA ARG A 101 1.67 1.69 -14.81
C ARG A 101 1.39 0.46 -13.96
N PHE A 102 1.53 -0.69 -14.60
CA PHE A 102 1.32 -2.02 -14.02
C PHE A 102 2.55 -2.90 -14.32
N PRO A 103 2.95 -3.80 -13.40
CA PRO A 103 2.56 -3.81 -11.99
C PRO A 103 2.86 -2.48 -11.29
N ASP A 104 2.32 -2.27 -10.08
CA ASP A 104 2.58 -1.03 -9.34
C ASP A 104 4.11 -0.80 -9.23
N PRO A 105 4.64 0.27 -9.85
CA PRO A 105 6.07 0.38 -10.10
C PRO A 105 6.93 0.37 -8.84
N GLU A 106 6.52 1.07 -7.79
CA GLU A 106 7.37 1.25 -6.60
C GLU A 106 7.37 0.03 -5.68
N PRO A 107 6.21 -0.54 -5.27
CA PRO A 107 6.17 -1.80 -4.54
C PRO A 107 6.92 -2.92 -5.28
N ARG A 108 6.67 -3.11 -6.58
CA ARG A 108 7.34 -4.14 -7.38
C ARG A 108 8.85 -3.90 -7.46
N ARG A 109 9.29 -2.65 -7.68
CA ARG A 109 10.72 -2.30 -7.73
C ARG A 109 11.41 -2.58 -6.40
N ILE A 110 10.79 -2.24 -5.28
CA ILE A 110 11.34 -2.48 -3.93
C ILE A 110 11.39 -3.99 -3.64
N HIS A 111 10.35 -4.74 -4.00
CA HIS A 111 10.33 -6.19 -3.92
C HIS A 111 11.49 -6.83 -4.70
N ARG A 112 11.67 -6.47 -5.98
CA ARG A 112 12.80 -6.98 -6.79
C ARG A 112 14.15 -6.61 -6.19
N ASN A 113 14.25 -5.43 -5.54
CA ASN A 113 15.46 -5.05 -4.83
C ASN A 113 15.71 -5.91 -3.57
N ALA A 114 14.66 -6.25 -2.81
CA ALA A 114 14.75 -7.14 -1.66
C ALA A 114 15.27 -8.52 -2.08
N VAL A 115 14.60 -9.14 -3.07
CA VAL A 115 14.96 -10.46 -3.60
C VAL A 115 16.39 -10.48 -4.13
N ARG A 116 16.77 -9.48 -4.94
CA ARG A 116 18.13 -9.40 -5.51
C ARG A 116 19.23 -9.31 -4.45
N HIS A 117 18.92 -8.77 -3.27
CA HIS A 117 19.87 -8.60 -2.18
C HIS A 117 19.61 -9.57 -1.02
N GLU A 118 18.83 -10.63 -1.25
CA GLU A 118 18.53 -11.68 -0.26
C GLU A 118 18.00 -11.12 1.07
N ARG A 119 17.24 -10.01 1.00
CA ARG A 119 16.59 -9.43 2.17
C ARG A 119 15.25 -10.14 2.40
N PRO A 120 14.92 -10.52 3.65
CA PRO A 120 13.64 -11.16 3.94
C PRO A 120 12.46 -10.26 3.54
N VAL A 121 11.49 -10.86 2.87
CA VAL A 121 10.22 -10.24 2.49
C VAL A 121 9.12 -10.84 3.34
N PHE A 122 8.33 -9.98 3.97
CA PHE A 122 7.21 -10.33 4.83
C PHE A 122 5.91 -9.85 4.19
N PHE A 123 4.98 -10.78 3.96
CA PHE A 123 3.63 -10.47 3.52
C PHE A 123 2.75 -10.26 4.75
N ILE A 124 2.33 -9.02 4.92
CA ILE A 124 1.66 -8.54 6.13
C ILE A 124 0.18 -8.84 6.10
N GLU A 125 -0.44 -8.91 4.92
CA GLU A 125 -1.78 -9.46 4.81
C GLU A 125 -1.73 -10.97 5.10
N PRO A 126 -2.57 -11.49 6.01
CA PRO A 126 -2.72 -12.93 6.15
C PRO A 126 -3.22 -13.58 4.86
N THR A 127 -2.88 -14.84 4.69
CA THR A 127 -3.39 -15.68 3.60
C THR A 127 -4.85 -16.08 3.87
N ALA A 128 -5.55 -16.51 2.82
CA ALA A 128 -6.98 -16.83 2.89
C ALA A 128 -7.33 -18.03 3.80
N ASP A 129 -6.34 -18.82 4.20
CA ASP A 129 -6.45 -19.93 5.16
C ASP A 129 -6.41 -19.49 6.63
N ASP A 130 -6.06 -18.23 6.94
CA ASP A 130 -6.21 -17.67 8.28
C ASP A 130 -7.71 -17.46 8.57
N GLU A 131 -8.27 -18.22 9.52
CA GLU A 131 -9.70 -18.20 9.86
C GLU A 131 -10.19 -16.80 10.30
N LEU A 132 -9.38 -16.07 11.09
CA LEU A 132 -9.73 -14.73 11.56
C LEU A 132 -9.69 -13.72 10.42
N TRP A 133 -8.76 -13.91 9.49
CA TRP A 133 -8.71 -13.13 8.26
C TRP A 133 -9.87 -13.45 7.32
N GLY A 134 -10.27 -14.71 7.21
CA GLY A 134 -11.47 -15.12 6.47
C GLY A 134 -12.74 -14.46 6.99
N GLU A 135 -12.88 -14.33 8.32
CA GLU A 135 -13.96 -13.56 8.94
C GLU A 135 -13.87 -12.06 8.58
N HIS A 136 -12.66 -11.49 8.62
CA HIS A 136 -12.42 -10.11 8.21
C HIS A 136 -12.85 -9.85 6.75
N LEU A 137 -12.39 -10.68 5.81
CA LEU A 137 -12.77 -10.60 4.39
C LEU A 137 -14.28 -10.75 4.19
N THR A 138 -14.92 -11.63 4.97
CA THR A 138 -16.38 -11.76 4.98
C THR A 138 -17.06 -10.46 5.43
N ASN A 139 -16.52 -9.79 6.44
CA ASN A 139 -17.05 -8.52 6.93
C ASN A 139 -16.83 -7.38 5.92
N GLU A 140 -15.67 -7.34 5.24
CA GLU A 140 -15.44 -6.43 4.11
C GLU A 140 -16.46 -6.64 3.00
N ALA A 141 -16.68 -7.88 2.58
CA ALA A 141 -17.65 -8.23 1.53
C ALA A 141 -19.08 -7.82 1.92
N LYS A 142 -19.50 -8.07 3.17
CA LYS A 142 -20.80 -7.63 3.70
C LYS A 142 -20.93 -6.11 3.71
N ALA A 143 -19.89 -5.39 4.10
CA ALA A 143 -19.89 -3.94 4.11
C ALA A 143 -19.99 -3.36 2.70
N ALA A 144 -19.19 -3.87 1.76
CA ALA A 144 -19.15 -3.42 0.38
C ALA A 144 -20.45 -3.70 -0.40
N SER A 145 -21.08 -4.85 -0.13
CA SER A 145 -22.34 -5.29 -0.75
C SER A 145 -23.60 -4.72 -0.10
N HIS A 146 -23.48 -3.95 0.98
CA HIS A 146 -24.63 -3.37 1.66
C HIS A 146 -25.41 -2.42 0.74
N TRP A 147 -26.74 -2.57 0.65
CA TRP A 147 -27.58 -1.85 -0.32
C TRP A 147 -27.40 -0.31 -0.32
N ARG A 148 -27.18 0.30 0.86
CA ARG A 148 -26.88 1.75 0.97
C ARG A 148 -25.57 2.14 0.26
N LYS A 149 -24.55 1.28 0.27
CA LYS A 149 -23.29 1.49 -0.45
C LYS A 149 -23.53 1.36 -1.94
N LEU A 150 -24.23 0.30 -2.37
CA LEU A 150 -24.58 0.07 -3.77
C LEU A 150 -25.36 1.25 -4.37
N LEU A 151 -26.41 1.74 -3.70
CA LEU A 151 -27.10 2.96 -4.12
C LEU A 151 -26.17 4.19 -4.12
N GLY A 152 -25.26 4.26 -3.15
CA GLY A 152 -24.24 5.30 -3.08
C GLY A 152 -23.29 5.30 -4.28
N LEU A 153 -22.98 4.13 -4.86
CA LEU A 153 -22.11 3.98 -6.02
C LEU A 153 -22.72 4.55 -7.31
N ILE A 154 -24.05 4.64 -7.42
CA ILE A 154 -24.72 5.34 -8.54
C ILE A 154 -24.24 6.81 -8.64
N SER A 155 -23.94 7.43 -7.49
CA SER A 155 -23.47 8.80 -7.40
C SER A 155 -21.95 8.94 -7.30
N LEU A 156 -21.19 7.90 -7.69
CA LEU A 156 -19.74 7.83 -7.47
C LEU A 156 -18.99 9.04 -8.03
N GLY A 157 -19.27 9.49 -9.25
CA GLY A 157 -18.62 10.68 -9.83
C GLY A 157 -18.92 11.98 -9.06
N GLY A 158 -20.09 12.10 -8.44
CA GLY A 158 -20.40 13.22 -7.54
C GLY A 158 -19.60 13.15 -6.24
N LYS A 159 -19.50 11.95 -5.66
CA LYS A 159 -18.72 11.68 -4.45
C LYS A 159 -17.22 11.87 -4.67
N TRP A 160 -16.72 11.49 -5.84
CA TRP A 160 -15.35 11.72 -6.30
C TRP A 160 -15.03 13.21 -6.28
N ARG A 161 -15.76 14.01 -7.05
CA ARG A 161 -15.57 15.47 -7.13
C ARG A 161 -15.64 16.16 -5.77
N LYS A 162 -16.55 15.73 -4.89
CA LYS A 162 -16.64 16.28 -3.52
C LYS A 162 -15.38 15.99 -2.70
N ARG A 163 -14.82 14.79 -2.81
CA ARG A 163 -13.59 14.40 -2.09
C ARG A 163 -12.34 15.03 -2.68
N VAL A 164 -12.22 15.14 -4.01
CA VAL A 164 -11.13 15.90 -4.65
C VAL A 164 -11.08 17.32 -4.07
N LYS A 165 -12.23 18.02 -4.04
CA LYS A 165 -12.30 19.39 -3.47
C LYS A 165 -11.86 19.46 -2.01
N LYS A 166 -12.13 18.42 -1.21
CA LYS A 166 -11.65 18.35 0.18
C LYS A 166 -10.14 18.12 0.23
N ASN A 167 -9.65 17.13 -0.53
CA ASN A 167 -8.28 16.65 -0.45
C ASN A 167 -7.27 17.64 -1.06
N ILE A 168 -7.70 18.54 -1.96
CA ILE A 168 -6.87 19.66 -2.45
C ILE A 168 -6.30 20.51 -1.30
N PHE A 169 -7.07 20.71 -0.22
CA PHE A 169 -6.60 21.49 0.93
C PHE A 169 -5.59 20.74 1.80
N GLU A 170 -5.46 19.42 1.63
CA GLU A 170 -4.47 18.59 2.33
C GLU A 170 -3.16 18.45 1.52
N ALA A 171 -3.16 18.88 0.25
CA ALA A 171 -2.05 18.71 -0.67
C ALA A 171 -0.76 19.37 -0.16
N GLN A 172 0.34 18.62 -0.18
CA GLN A 172 1.66 19.11 0.21
C GLN A 172 2.56 19.25 -1.02
N LYS A 173 3.52 20.18 -0.96
CA LYS A 173 4.50 20.34 -2.03
C LYS A 173 5.44 19.12 -2.07
N PRO A 174 5.62 18.48 -3.24
CA PRO A 174 6.56 17.37 -3.38
C PRO A 174 8.01 17.85 -3.16
N PRO A 175 8.96 16.91 -2.96
CA PRO A 175 10.37 17.25 -2.76
C PRO A 175 10.93 18.16 -3.86
N LYS A 176 11.87 19.05 -3.50
CA LYS A 176 12.52 19.94 -4.46
C LYS A 176 13.12 19.13 -5.63
N GLY A 177 12.82 19.55 -6.86
CA GLY A 177 13.27 18.87 -8.09
C GLY A 177 12.31 17.80 -8.60
N VAL A 178 11.17 17.57 -7.93
CA VAL A 178 10.04 16.78 -8.44
C VAL A 178 8.98 17.74 -8.98
N SER A 179 8.28 17.33 -10.05
CA SER A 179 7.18 18.12 -10.62
C SER A 179 6.11 18.41 -9.55
N ALA A 180 5.61 19.64 -9.52
CA ALA A 180 4.52 20.04 -8.62
C ALA A 180 3.23 19.22 -8.85
N ASN A 181 3.08 18.64 -10.04
CA ASN A 181 1.93 17.80 -10.43
C ASN A 181 1.83 16.49 -9.63
N PHE A 182 2.90 16.06 -8.95
CA PHE A 182 2.81 14.99 -7.95
C PHE A 182 1.88 15.36 -6.80
N GLY A 183 1.73 16.65 -6.47
CA GLY A 183 0.71 17.13 -5.52
C GLY A 183 -0.71 16.85 -6.00
N SER A 184 -0.99 16.99 -7.29
CA SER A 184 -2.29 16.61 -7.87
C SER A 184 -2.49 15.09 -7.81
N ALA A 185 -1.45 14.30 -8.16
CA ALA A 185 -1.50 12.85 -8.09
C ALA A 185 -1.75 12.34 -6.65
N SER A 186 -1.19 12.98 -5.62
CA SER A 186 -1.47 12.62 -4.22
C SER A 186 -2.90 12.95 -3.79
N VAL A 187 -3.49 14.04 -4.30
CA VAL A 187 -4.91 14.36 -4.07
C VAL A 187 -5.82 13.30 -4.69
N LEU A 188 -5.51 12.85 -5.91
CA LEU A 188 -6.28 11.79 -6.57
C LEU A 188 -6.15 10.46 -5.82
N SER A 189 -4.93 10.09 -5.41
CA SER A 189 -4.68 8.89 -4.61
C SER A 189 -5.42 8.93 -3.27
N ALA A 190 -5.40 10.06 -2.58
CA ALA A 190 -6.15 10.25 -1.34
C ALA A 190 -7.67 10.14 -1.56
N THR A 191 -8.16 10.62 -2.71
CA THR A 191 -9.58 10.57 -3.06
C THR A 191 -10.05 9.15 -3.34
N TRP A 192 -9.25 8.38 -4.09
CA TRP A 192 -9.48 6.95 -4.30
C TRP A 192 -9.46 6.21 -2.97
N TRP A 193 -8.44 6.41 -2.14
CA TRP A 193 -8.33 5.77 -0.83
C TRP A 193 -9.53 6.08 0.07
N ASP A 194 -9.96 7.35 0.14
CA ASP A 194 -11.13 7.77 0.92
C ASP A 194 -12.47 7.18 0.40
N LEU A 195 -12.51 6.75 -0.86
CA LEU A 195 -13.65 6.02 -1.42
C LEU A 195 -13.57 4.53 -1.08
N SER A 196 -12.40 3.91 -1.21
CA SER A 196 -12.16 2.53 -0.80
C SER A 196 -12.47 2.30 0.68
N GLU A 197 -11.93 3.14 1.56
CA GLU A 197 -12.20 3.09 3.01
C GLU A 197 -13.68 3.38 3.32
N TRP A 198 -14.33 4.24 2.54
CA TRP A 198 -15.76 4.48 2.70
C TRP A 198 -16.59 3.27 2.30
N ILE A 199 -16.16 2.44 1.35
CA ILE A 199 -16.91 1.25 0.93
C ILE A 199 -16.94 0.23 2.08
N ILE A 200 -15.79 -0.11 2.64
CA ILE A 200 -15.66 -1.11 3.72
C ILE A 200 -16.06 -0.57 5.11
N GLY A 201 -15.96 0.74 5.33
CA GLY A 201 -16.34 1.38 6.59
C GLY A 201 -15.22 1.40 7.65
N PRO A 202 -15.33 2.31 8.63
CA PRO A 202 -14.23 2.63 9.55
C PRO A 202 -13.85 1.47 10.47
N ASP A 203 -14.82 0.70 10.96
CA ASP A 203 -14.55 -0.40 11.90
C ASP A 203 -13.76 -1.52 11.23
N VAL A 204 -14.16 -1.89 10.00
CA VAL A 204 -13.48 -2.91 9.21
C VAL A 204 -12.08 -2.43 8.81
N ALA A 205 -11.97 -1.19 8.30
CA ALA A 205 -10.67 -0.59 8.01
C ALA A 205 -9.73 -0.54 9.22
N HIS A 206 -10.26 -0.22 10.41
CA HIS A 206 -9.49 -0.22 11.64
C HIS A 206 -9.01 -1.61 12.03
N ALA A 207 -9.87 -2.63 11.94
CA ALA A 207 -9.51 -4.02 12.20
C ALA A 207 -8.39 -4.52 11.27
N ARG A 208 -8.46 -4.20 9.96
CA ARG A 208 -7.37 -4.47 8.99
C ARG A 208 -6.07 -3.84 9.47
N ASN A 209 -6.10 -2.53 9.72
CA ASN A 209 -4.90 -1.79 10.08
C ASN A 209 -4.31 -2.28 11.42
N GLN A 210 -5.16 -2.67 12.38
CA GLN A 210 -4.73 -3.27 13.65
C GLN A 210 -3.95 -4.57 13.42
N ARG A 211 -4.51 -5.50 12.64
CA ARG A 211 -3.85 -6.77 12.29
C ARG A 211 -2.53 -6.53 11.54
N TYR A 212 -2.52 -5.59 10.60
CA TYR A 212 -1.29 -5.18 9.90
C TYR A 212 -0.24 -4.65 10.89
N GLY A 213 -0.64 -3.85 11.87
CA GLY A 213 0.24 -3.37 12.93
C GLY A 213 0.87 -4.51 13.73
N CYS A 214 0.08 -5.50 14.15
CA CYS A 214 0.57 -6.68 14.88
C CYS A 214 1.63 -7.44 14.07
N ARG A 215 1.34 -7.71 12.81
CA ARG A 215 2.21 -8.47 11.89
C ARG A 215 3.47 -7.70 11.48
N LEU A 216 3.37 -6.38 11.33
CA LEU A 216 4.54 -5.51 11.12
C LEU A 216 5.51 -5.55 12.31
N ARG A 217 4.99 -5.51 13.54
CA ARG A 217 5.83 -5.71 14.74
C ARG A 217 6.42 -7.11 14.78
N GLY A 218 5.67 -8.13 14.34
CA GLY A 218 6.15 -9.49 14.11
C GLY A 218 7.35 -9.59 13.18
N ALA A 219 7.21 -8.99 12.00
CA ALA A 219 8.27 -8.90 10.99
C ALA A 219 9.53 -8.25 11.58
N LEU A 220 9.37 -7.12 12.28
CA LEU A 220 10.47 -6.41 12.92
C LEU A 220 11.13 -7.26 14.02
N SER A 221 10.33 -7.95 14.84
CA SER A 221 10.83 -8.86 15.87
C SER A 221 11.69 -9.98 15.27
N THR A 222 11.30 -10.52 14.12
CA THR A 222 12.12 -11.49 13.38
C THR A 222 13.44 -10.87 12.90
N LEU A 223 13.43 -9.66 12.36
CA LEU A 223 14.66 -8.95 11.96
C LEU A 223 15.60 -8.68 13.15
N ARG A 224 15.05 -8.33 14.33
CA ARG A 224 15.84 -8.09 15.54
C ARG A 224 16.69 -9.29 15.95
N LYS A 225 16.24 -10.52 15.66
CA LYS A 225 17.01 -11.75 15.95
C LYS A 225 18.40 -11.72 15.29
N GLN A 226 18.53 -11.05 14.14
CA GLN A 226 19.78 -10.93 13.39
C GLN A 226 20.47 -9.57 13.54
N PHE A 227 19.69 -8.48 13.56
CA PHE A 227 20.22 -7.11 13.50
C PHE A 227 20.12 -6.33 14.82
N GLY A 228 19.54 -6.92 15.88
CA GLY A 228 19.35 -6.26 17.17
C GLY A 228 18.52 -4.97 17.05
N ASP A 229 18.89 -3.96 17.83
CA ASP A 229 18.21 -2.65 17.85
C ASP A 229 18.36 -1.85 16.55
N ASP A 230 19.31 -2.23 15.69
CA ASP A 230 19.53 -1.62 14.39
C ASP A 230 18.62 -2.19 13.29
N ALA A 231 17.73 -3.14 13.62
CA ALA A 231 16.77 -3.71 12.67
C ALA A 231 15.90 -2.62 12.03
N VAL A 232 15.78 -2.64 10.69
CA VAL A 232 14.98 -1.67 9.93
C VAL A 232 14.10 -2.43 8.94
N LEU A 233 12.78 -2.36 9.16
CA LEU A 233 11.77 -2.89 8.26
C LEU A 233 11.26 -1.77 7.34
N LEU A 234 11.50 -1.88 6.04
CA LEU A 234 10.91 -0.97 5.05
C LEU A 234 9.48 -1.41 4.70
N VAL A 235 8.54 -0.48 4.72
CA VAL A 235 7.12 -0.75 4.41
C VAL A 235 6.63 0.25 3.37
N PRO A 236 6.58 -0.11 2.07
CA PRO A 236 5.87 0.70 1.10
C PRO A 236 4.36 0.63 1.38
N LEU A 237 3.71 1.78 1.43
CA LEU A 237 2.27 1.90 1.67
C LEU A 237 1.71 3.14 1.01
N TYR A 238 0.43 3.15 0.67
CA TYR A 238 -0.17 4.32 0.04
C TYR A 238 -0.07 5.54 0.95
N LEU A 239 0.39 6.66 0.40
CA LEU A 239 0.53 7.94 1.12
C LEU A 239 -0.68 8.29 2.01
N PRO A 240 -1.94 8.23 1.53
CA PRO A 240 -3.11 8.53 2.37
C PRO A 240 -3.38 7.53 3.51
N HIS A 241 -2.83 6.31 3.44
CA HIS A 241 -2.97 5.25 4.44
C HIS A 241 -1.99 5.41 5.61
N ARG A 242 -0.84 6.05 5.37
CA ARG A 242 0.28 6.14 6.32
C ARG A 242 -0.12 6.56 7.73
N ASN A 243 -0.93 7.60 7.88
CA ASN A 243 -1.29 8.11 9.21
C ASN A 243 -2.15 7.12 10.00
N ALA A 244 -2.98 6.31 9.33
CA ALA A 244 -3.75 5.26 10.00
C ALA A 244 -2.81 4.16 10.51
N MET A 245 -1.84 3.73 9.69
CA MET A 245 -0.83 2.76 10.11
C MET A 245 0.05 3.27 11.23
N LEU A 246 0.52 4.52 11.15
CA LEU A 246 1.31 5.13 12.22
C LEU A 246 0.50 5.21 13.52
N SER A 247 -0.78 5.60 13.45
CA SER A 247 -1.66 5.64 14.62
C SER A 247 -1.84 4.26 15.27
N VAL A 248 -1.92 3.19 14.47
CA VAL A 248 -1.97 1.82 15.00
C VAL A 248 -0.64 1.47 15.65
N LEU A 249 0.50 1.72 15.00
CA LEU A 249 1.80 1.39 15.59
C LEU A 249 2.05 2.13 16.90
N GLU A 250 1.65 3.40 16.99
CA GLU A 250 1.71 4.21 18.22
C GLU A 250 0.78 3.69 19.34
N SER A 251 -0.25 2.88 19.03
CA SER A 251 -1.05 2.19 20.04
C SER A 251 -0.40 0.90 20.57
N LEU A 252 0.81 0.57 20.09
CA LEU A 252 1.60 -0.59 20.52
C LEU A 252 0.81 -1.91 20.46
N PRO A 253 0.32 -2.30 19.27
CA PRO A 253 -0.45 -3.53 19.11
C PRO A 253 0.44 -4.74 19.45
N ASP A 254 -0.16 -5.83 19.93
CA ASP A 254 0.60 -7.04 20.25
C ASP A 254 1.34 -7.58 19.02
N THR A 255 2.53 -8.13 19.25
CA THR A 255 3.34 -8.73 18.19
C THR A 255 2.71 -10.04 17.73
N GLU A 256 2.49 -10.18 16.42
CA GLU A 256 2.03 -11.43 15.81
C GLU A 256 3.17 -12.06 15.00
N GLU A 257 3.54 -13.29 15.31
CA GLU A 257 4.63 -13.96 14.60
C GLU A 257 4.27 -14.24 13.14
N ILE A 258 5.20 -13.91 12.25
CA ILE A 258 5.09 -14.19 10.82
C ILE A 258 6.44 -14.68 10.28
N THR A 259 6.39 -15.53 9.27
CA THR A 259 7.56 -16.03 8.56
C THR A 259 7.87 -15.14 7.34
N SER A 260 9.16 -14.98 7.03
CA SER A 260 9.56 -14.38 5.77
C SER A 260 9.30 -15.37 4.64
N TYR A 261 8.78 -14.87 3.52
CA TYR A 261 8.58 -15.66 2.32
C TYR A 261 9.92 -15.99 1.66
N ALA A 262 10.16 -17.26 1.37
CA ALA A 262 11.40 -17.75 0.77
C ALA A 262 11.41 -17.70 -0.77
N GLY A 263 10.36 -17.17 -1.42
CA GLY A 263 10.12 -17.44 -2.83
C GLY A 263 9.42 -18.78 -3.02
N PRO A 264 8.84 -19.07 -4.21
CA PRO A 264 8.57 -20.44 -4.57
C PRO A 264 9.91 -21.17 -4.62
N SER A 265 10.09 -22.20 -3.79
CA SER A 265 11.07 -23.24 -4.08
C SER A 265 10.66 -23.88 -5.40
N ASP A 266 11.62 -24.20 -6.27
CA ASP A 266 11.41 -24.93 -7.54
C ASP A 266 10.80 -26.35 -7.37
N ASP A 267 10.30 -26.70 -6.19
CA ASP A 267 9.62 -27.96 -5.92
C ASP A 267 8.17 -27.87 -6.43
N THR A 268 8.08 -28.13 -7.72
CA THR A 268 6.87 -28.62 -8.39
C THR A 268 6.50 -29.98 -7.79
N GLU A 269 5.65 -29.99 -6.77
CA GLU A 269 4.87 -31.19 -6.46
C GLU A 269 3.58 -31.12 -7.29
N GLU A 270 3.65 -31.74 -8.48
CA GLU A 270 2.49 -32.24 -9.19
C GLU A 270 1.86 -33.38 -8.35
N GLU A 271 0.58 -33.24 -7.99
CA GLU A 271 -0.36 -34.36 -7.80
C GLU A 271 -1.68 -34.08 -8.53
#